data_AF-A0A7X3YAC7-F1
#
_entry.id   AF-A0A7X3YAC7-F1
#
_cell.length_a   1.000
_cell.length_b   1.000
_cell.length_c   1.000
_cell.angle_alpha   90.00
_cell.angle_beta   90.00
_cell.angle_gamma   90.00
#
_symmetry.space_group_name_H-M   'P 1'
#
loop_
_entity.id
_entity.type
_entity.pdbx_description
1 polymer ?
#
loop_
_entity_poly.entity_id
_entity_poly.type
_entity_poly.pdbx_seq_one_letter_code
_entity_poly.pdbx_strand_id
1 'polypeptide(L)'
;MADNPTSAIRRFREIILAAAIAASVILSFQGFLDRFAYEEVTETTTETIGFYALTRAVNAGISVLKGSGVGIGVVNLEVGQVLDPVDDAIERLSSALVWAIGSLFIQRIVLEVTSGALFQWTFLAAAALVALSYIPLGFRRSAFLFSRIFGVSEETVGRWQYLFIKIFVLAAIVRFIVPVFLAASFFVSQLLLQSSLDSNRAQLLELHESSSADASQQAPSEAQLARSRKEAEARLGDIQRERSLLEEQRDAVVQEIDALNERAGVRRFVPDMLGGMSPGAEIESLRSRRDELDRRIEEADGRIDAMGEEIACIDRQIGGESCASWMERMTSLGKTGLDRISAALEAANNALVAVATVLMAVVAKNILFPLLFLAIAVKCSLAIGRSVLSIGQGVRQDVDLLAAEARRIGERSEQA
;
A
#
# COMPACT_ATOMS: atom_id res chain seq x y z
N MET A 1 13.77 26.33 61.05
CA MET A 1 13.46 25.01 60.46
C MET A 1 13.38 25.24 58.95
N ALA A 2 14.52 25.30 58.28
CA ALA A 2 14.56 25.54 56.84
C ALA A 2 14.48 24.19 56.14
N ASP A 3 13.40 23.95 55.38
CA ASP A 3 13.31 22.80 54.50
C ASP A 3 14.48 22.86 53.52
N ASN A 4 15.39 21.90 53.64
CA ASN A 4 16.59 21.80 52.82
C ASN A 4 16.15 21.63 51.35
N PRO A 5 16.55 22.50 50.40
CA PRO A 5 16.04 22.48 49.02
C PRO A 5 16.23 21.13 48.31
N THR A 6 17.21 20.34 48.77
CA THR A 6 17.45 18.96 48.30
C THR A 6 16.34 17.97 48.66
N SER A 7 15.63 18.15 49.78
CA SER A 7 14.53 17.28 50.20
C SER A 7 13.25 17.54 49.39
N ALA A 8 13.00 18.80 49.03
CA ALA A 8 11.88 19.21 48.20
C ALA A 8 11.99 18.65 46.77
N ILE A 9 13.17 18.77 46.15
CA ILE A 9 13.43 18.22 44.80
C ILE A 9 13.27 16.70 44.79
N ARG A 10 13.76 16.01 45.83
CA ARG A 10 13.63 14.55 45.95
C ARG A 10 12.17 14.11 46.07
N ARG A 11 11.39 14.77 46.93
CA ARG A 11 9.95 14.48 47.11
C ARG A 11 9.16 14.75 45.83
N PHE A 12 9.46 15.84 45.13
CA PHE A 12 8.83 16.16 43.86
C PHE A 12 9.08 15.09 42.80
N ARG A 13 10.32 14.60 42.69
CA ARG A 13 10.67 13.49 41.80
C ARG A 13 9.92 12.19 42.15
N GLU A 14 9.84 11.84 43.44
CA GLU A 14 9.11 10.66 43.92
C GLU A 14 7.61 10.74 43.59
N ILE A 15 7.00 11.92 43.75
CA ILE A 15 5.60 12.16 43.38
C ILE A 15 5.37 12.03 41.88
N ILE A 16 6.25 12.61 41.04
CA ILE A 16 6.15 12.49 39.58
C ILE A 16 6.25 11.02 39.15
N LEU A 17 7.18 10.27 39.71
CA LEU A 17 7.34 8.84 39.37
C LEU A 17 6.12 8.03 39.78
N ALA A 18 5.60 8.25 40.99
CA ALA A 18 4.38 7.58 41.44
C ALA A 18 3.17 7.93 40.57
N ALA A 19 3.02 9.21 40.18
CA ALA A 19 1.99 9.66 39.26
C ALA A 19 2.13 9.03 37.87
N ALA A 20 3.35 8.92 37.34
CA ALA A 20 3.62 8.28 36.05
C ALA A 20 3.29 6.78 36.08
N ILE A 21 3.63 6.06 37.17
CA ILE A 21 3.27 4.65 37.35
C ILE A 21 1.75 4.50 37.40
N ALA A 22 1.07 5.32 38.22
CA ALA A 22 -0.39 5.29 38.33
C ALA A 22 -1.07 5.58 36.98
N ALA A 23 -0.60 6.60 36.25
CA ALA A 23 -1.09 6.91 34.92
C ALA A 23 -0.90 5.72 33.97
N SER A 24 0.28 5.09 33.94
CA SER A 24 0.54 3.94 33.07
C SER A 24 -0.40 2.76 33.34
N VAL A 25 -0.75 2.50 34.60
CA VAL A 25 -1.70 1.45 34.97
C VAL A 25 -3.11 1.82 34.51
N ILE A 26 -3.56 3.06 34.76
CA ILE A 26 -4.88 3.53 34.33
C ILE A 26 -5.02 3.42 32.80
N LEU A 27 -4.02 3.92 32.04
CA LEU A 27 -4.03 3.84 30.58
C LEU A 27 -4.02 2.38 30.09
N SER A 28 -3.33 1.47 30.77
CA SER A 28 -3.29 0.05 30.40
C SER A 28 -4.64 -0.66 30.61
N PHE A 29 -5.49 -0.20 31.54
CA PHE A 29 -6.77 -0.83 31.87
C PHE A 29 -7.97 -0.18 31.17
N GLN A 30 -7.82 1.03 30.63
CA GLN A 30 -8.92 1.77 29.98
C GLN A 30 -9.43 1.10 28.70
N GLY A 31 -8.66 0.21 28.07
CA GLY A 31 -9.02 -0.53 26.85
C GLY A 31 -9.18 0.34 25.59
N PHE A 32 -9.19 1.67 25.72
CA PHE A 32 -9.23 2.60 24.58
C PHE A 32 -7.99 2.48 23.69
N LEU A 33 -6.80 2.47 24.30
CA LEU A 33 -5.54 2.32 23.57
C LEU A 33 -5.47 1.00 22.82
N ASP A 34 -5.99 -0.07 23.42
CA ASP A 34 -6.00 -1.39 22.79
C ASP A 34 -6.95 -1.36 21.59
N ARG A 35 -8.19 -0.91 21.73
CA ARG A 35 -9.13 -0.81 20.60
C ARG A 35 -8.56 0.02 19.45
N PHE A 36 -8.02 1.21 19.74
CA PHE A 36 -7.36 2.05 18.74
C PHE A 36 -6.21 1.32 18.03
N ALA A 37 -5.30 0.71 18.79
CA ALA A 37 -4.17 0.00 18.22
C ALA A 37 -4.60 -1.24 17.40
N TYR A 38 -5.64 -1.94 17.83
CA TYR A 38 -6.20 -3.09 17.13
C TYR A 38 -6.87 -2.68 15.82
N GLU A 39 -7.65 -1.60 15.81
CA GLU A 39 -8.28 -1.05 14.62
C GLU A 39 -7.21 -0.59 13.63
N GLU A 40 -6.29 0.29 14.08
CA GLU A 40 -5.25 0.88 13.23
C GLU A 40 -4.32 -0.16 12.62
N VAL A 41 -3.86 -1.15 13.40
CA VAL A 41 -2.97 -2.21 12.88
C VAL A 41 -3.70 -3.11 11.87
N THR A 42 -5.00 -3.38 12.09
CA THR A 42 -5.79 -4.26 11.21
C THR A 42 -6.07 -3.56 9.89
N GLU A 43 -6.45 -2.28 9.94
CA GLU A 43 -6.67 -1.44 8.77
C GLU A 43 -5.39 -1.32 7.95
N THR A 44 -4.29 -0.90 8.59
CA THR A 44 -2.97 -0.76 7.94
C THR A 44 -2.50 -2.09 7.32
N THR A 45 -2.72 -3.23 8.00
CA THR A 45 -2.38 -4.56 7.46
C THR A 45 -3.21 -4.87 6.21
N THR A 46 -4.51 -4.62 6.24
CA THR A 46 -5.42 -4.89 5.13
C THR A 46 -5.05 -4.06 3.91
N GLU A 47 -4.81 -2.76 4.11
CA GLU A 47 -4.33 -1.85 3.07
C GLU A 47 -3.00 -2.33 2.47
N THR A 48 -2.02 -2.67 3.33
CA THR A 48 -0.68 -3.09 2.89
C THR A 48 -0.73 -4.39 2.07
N ILE A 49 -1.58 -5.35 2.46
CA ILE A 49 -1.84 -6.58 1.68
C ILE A 49 -2.49 -6.24 0.34
N GLY A 50 -3.45 -5.30 0.32
CA GLY A 50 -4.06 -4.80 -0.91
C GLY A 50 -3.03 -4.19 -1.87
N PHE A 51 -2.13 -3.35 -1.36
CA PHE A 51 -1.04 -2.78 -2.16
C PHE A 51 -0.06 -3.84 -2.66
N TYR A 52 0.24 -4.86 -1.86
CA TYR A 52 1.07 -5.98 -2.30
C TYR A 52 0.42 -6.77 -3.44
N ALA A 53 -0.87 -7.07 -3.33
CA ALA A 53 -1.62 -7.76 -4.37
C ALA A 53 -1.67 -6.93 -5.67
N LEU A 54 -1.91 -5.63 -5.56
CA LEU A 54 -1.86 -4.71 -6.71
C LEU A 54 -0.48 -4.71 -7.37
N THR A 55 0.59 -4.61 -6.57
CA THR A 55 1.97 -4.64 -7.07
C THR A 55 2.25 -5.94 -7.84
N ARG A 56 1.75 -7.09 -7.37
CA ARG A 56 1.87 -8.37 -8.08
C ARG A 56 1.05 -8.44 -9.35
N ALA A 57 -0.15 -7.88 -9.36
CA ALA A 57 -0.96 -7.78 -10.58
C ALA A 57 -0.29 -6.93 -11.66
N VAL A 58 0.29 -5.79 -11.26
CA VAL A 58 1.06 -4.92 -12.17
C VAL A 58 2.31 -5.64 -12.69
N ASN A 59 3.06 -6.32 -11.80
CA ASN A 59 4.22 -7.12 -12.19
C ASN A 59 3.87 -8.20 -13.24
N ALA A 60 2.73 -8.89 -13.04
CA ALA A 60 2.24 -9.87 -14.00
C ALA A 60 1.87 -9.23 -15.35
N GLY A 61 1.21 -8.07 -15.33
CA GLY A 61 0.88 -7.31 -16.54
C GLY A 61 2.13 -6.86 -17.32
N ILE A 62 3.15 -6.33 -16.63
CA ILE A 62 4.42 -5.93 -17.25
C ILE A 62 5.12 -7.15 -17.86
N SER A 63 5.14 -8.30 -17.18
CA SER A 63 5.72 -9.53 -17.71
C SER A 63 5.06 -9.98 -19.03
N VAL A 64 3.76 -9.79 -19.18
CA VAL A 64 3.04 -10.09 -20.43
C VAL A 64 3.43 -9.11 -21.55
N LEU A 65 3.55 -7.82 -21.23
CA LEU A 65 3.97 -6.80 -22.19
C LEU A 65 5.43 -6.99 -22.65
N LYS A 66 6.33 -7.40 -21.74
CA LYS A 66 7.72 -7.77 -22.07
C LYS A 66 7.78 -8.99 -23.00
N GLY A 67 6.83 -9.92 -22.89
CA GLY A 67 6.74 -11.10 -23.76
C GLY A 67 6.14 -10.85 -25.15
N SER A 68 5.54 -9.68 -25.38
CA SER A 68 4.88 -9.32 -26.65
C SER A 68 5.82 -8.47 -27.53
N GLY A 69 6.80 -9.12 -28.17
CA GLY A 69 7.62 -8.50 -29.19
C GLY A 69 6.87 -8.38 -30.51
N VAL A 70 6.29 -7.21 -30.82
CA VAL A 70 5.78 -6.91 -32.15
C VAL A 70 6.96 -6.49 -33.04
N GLY A 71 7.45 -7.42 -33.85
CA GLY A 71 8.46 -7.15 -34.87
C GLY A 71 7.89 -6.32 -36.02
N ILE A 72 7.98 -4.99 -35.92
CA ILE A 72 7.87 -4.10 -37.08
C ILE A 72 9.29 -3.94 -37.65
N GLY A 73 9.43 -4.20 -38.95
CA GLY A 73 10.71 -4.44 -39.61
C GLY A 73 11.85 -3.44 -39.34
N VAL A 74 13.06 -4.01 -39.35
CA VAL A 74 14.40 -3.38 -39.48
C VAL A 74 14.94 -2.62 -38.26
N VAL A 75 14.14 -2.29 -37.24
CA VAL A 75 14.66 -1.82 -35.95
C VAL A 75 14.01 -2.61 -34.81
N ASN A 76 14.74 -3.56 -34.23
CA ASN A 76 14.37 -4.17 -32.95
C ASN A 76 14.48 -3.09 -31.85
N LEU A 77 13.46 -2.26 -31.70
CA LEU A 77 13.24 -1.55 -30.45
C LEU A 77 12.72 -2.59 -29.46
N GLU A 78 13.58 -3.07 -28.58
CA GLU A 78 13.18 -3.87 -27.43
C GLU A 78 12.35 -2.97 -26.49
N VAL A 79 11.05 -2.85 -26.76
CA VAL A 79 10.06 -2.19 -25.87
C VAL A 79 10.17 -2.77 -24.44
N GLY A 80 10.64 -4.02 -24.32
CA GLY A 80 10.94 -4.68 -23.05
C GLY A 80 12.02 -4.00 -22.19
N GLN A 81 13.09 -3.45 -22.77
CA GLN A 81 14.16 -2.80 -21.99
C GLN A 81 13.72 -1.47 -21.37
N VAL A 82 12.78 -0.77 -22.01
CA VAL A 82 12.23 0.49 -21.49
C VAL A 82 11.40 0.26 -20.22
N LEU A 83 10.85 -0.94 -20.06
CA LEU A 83 10.06 -1.35 -18.89
C LEU A 83 10.91 -1.88 -17.74
N ASP A 84 12.20 -2.16 -17.94
CA ASP A 84 13.08 -2.73 -16.91
C ASP A 84 13.20 -1.87 -15.64
N PRO A 85 13.38 -0.53 -15.72
CA PRO A 85 13.44 0.29 -14.51
C PRO A 85 12.15 0.26 -13.67
N VAL A 86 11.00 0.08 -14.33
CA VAL A 86 9.69 0.01 -13.67
C VAL A 86 9.50 -1.35 -13.00
N ASP A 87 9.90 -2.42 -13.68
CA ASP A 87 9.89 -3.80 -13.15
C ASP A 87 10.76 -3.92 -11.90
N ASP A 88 11.99 -3.41 -11.95
CA ASP A 88 12.91 -3.36 -10.80
C ASP A 88 12.31 -2.59 -9.61
N ALA A 89 11.64 -1.47 -9.87
CA ALA A 89 11.00 -0.67 -8.84
C ALA A 89 9.83 -1.42 -8.18
N ILE A 90 9.02 -2.11 -8.98
CA ILE A 90 7.89 -2.92 -8.53
C ILE A 90 8.37 -4.12 -7.71
N GLU A 91 9.44 -4.79 -8.12
CA GLU A 91 10.03 -5.91 -7.36
C GLU A 91 10.53 -5.45 -5.98
N ARG A 92 11.25 -4.32 -5.93
CA ARG A 92 11.72 -3.71 -4.68
C ARG A 92 10.56 -3.27 -3.79
N LEU A 93 9.53 -2.67 -4.37
CA LEU A 93 8.32 -2.25 -3.66
C LEU A 93 7.59 -3.46 -3.08
N SER A 94 7.38 -4.51 -3.88
CA SER A 94 6.79 -5.79 -3.44
C SER A 94 7.58 -6.38 -2.27
N SER A 95 8.91 -6.40 -2.37
CA SER A 95 9.77 -6.88 -1.30
C SER A 95 9.64 -6.05 -0.02
N ALA A 96 9.61 -4.71 -0.13
CA ALA A 96 9.41 -3.81 1.00
C ALA A 96 8.04 -4.02 1.69
N LEU A 97 6.99 -4.22 0.90
CA LEU A 97 5.64 -4.51 1.40
C LEU A 97 5.60 -5.85 2.17
N VAL A 98 6.31 -6.89 1.71
CA VAL A 98 6.40 -8.18 2.44
C VAL A 98 7.02 -7.97 3.83
N TRP A 99 8.11 -7.22 3.92
CA TRP A 99 8.73 -6.90 5.21
C TRP A 99 7.81 -6.06 6.10
N ALA A 100 7.08 -5.11 5.52
CA ALA A 100 6.12 -4.29 6.25
C ALA A 100 4.95 -5.13 6.80
N ILE A 101 4.37 -6.02 5.99
CA ILE A 101 3.33 -6.98 6.40
C ILE A 101 3.85 -7.85 7.56
N GLY A 102 5.05 -8.40 7.44
CA GLY A 102 5.67 -9.19 8.51
C GLY A 102 5.81 -8.40 9.81
N SER A 103 6.21 -7.13 9.74
CA SER A 103 6.27 -6.22 10.90
C SER A 103 4.89 -5.96 11.51
N LEU A 104 3.88 -5.70 10.69
CA LEU A 104 2.51 -5.46 11.14
C LEU A 104 1.93 -6.70 11.86
N PHE A 105 2.21 -7.90 11.37
CA PHE A 105 1.85 -9.13 12.09
C PHE A 105 2.57 -9.26 13.43
N ILE A 106 3.86 -8.91 13.51
CA ILE A 106 4.59 -8.89 14.78
C ILE A 106 3.95 -7.89 15.75
N GLN A 107 3.60 -6.69 15.28
CA GLN A 107 2.89 -5.68 16.08
C GLN A 107 1.57 -6.23 16.62
N ARG A 108 0.79 -6.92 15.77
CA ARG A 108 -0.48 -7.55 16.17
C ARG A 108 -0.28 -8.62 17.23
N ILE A 109 0.72 -9.48 17.08
CA ILE A 109 1.03 -10.52 18.08
C ILE A 109 1.43 -9.88 19.41
N VAL A 110 2.27 -8.84 19.39
CA VAL A 110 2.68 -8.13 20.61
C VAL A 110 1.47 -7.47 21.28
N LEU A 111 0.54 -6.88 20.52
CA LEU A 111 -0.71 -6.34 21.05
C LEU A 111 -1.56 -7.43 21.72
N GLU A 112 -1.72 -8.59 21.07
CA GLU A 112 -2.49 -9.72 21.62
C GLU A 112 -1.91 -10.26 22.92
N VAL A 113 -0.59 -10.36 22.99
CA VAL A 113 0.10 -10.80 24.22
C VAL A 113 -0.05 -9.78 25.34
N THR A 114 0.04 -8.47 25.02
CA THR A 114 0.05 -7.40 26.03
C THR A 114 -1.33 -6.95 26.47
N SER A 115 -2.37 -7.19 25.66
CA SER A 115 -3.78 -6.95 26.01
C SER A 115 -4.37 -8.09 26.86
N GLY A 116 -3.76 -9.28 26.84
CA GLY A 116 -4.21 -10.44 27.60
C GLY A 116 -4.24 -10.22 29.11
N ALA A 117 -5.23 -10.84 29.77
CA ALA A 117 -5.44 -10.69 31.21
C ALA A 117 -4.18 -11.04 32.04
N LEU A 118 -3.44 -12.08 31.66
CA LEU A 118 -2.20 -12.47 32.34
C LEU A 118 -1.16 -11.35 32.33
N PHE A 119 -0.98 -10.67 31.20
CA PHE A 119 -0.08 -9.54 31.10
C PHE A 119 -0.57 -8.36 31.93
N GLN A 120 -1.87 -8.04 31.88
CA GLN A 120 -2.44 -6.93 32.64
C GLN A 120 -2.31 -7.12 34.16
N TRP A 121 -2.59 -8.32 34.68
CA TRP A 121 -2.44 -8.63 36.10
C TRP A 121 -0.98 -8.61 36.55
N THR A 122 -0.06 -9.16 35.75
CA THR A 122 1.38 -9.13 36.06
C THR A 122 1.95 -7.72 35.98
N PHE A 123 1.50 -6.91 35.02
CA PHE A 123 1.86 -5.49 34.90
C PHE A 123 1.37 -4.68 36.10
N LEU A 124 0.12 -4.90 36.54
CA LEU A 124 -0.44 -4.27 37.73
C LEU A 124 0.33 -4.66 39.01
N ALA A 125 0.66 -5.95 39.16
CA ALA A 125 1.44 -6.42 40.31
C ALA A 125 2.84 -5.79 40.33
N ALA A 126 3.53 -5.73 39.18
CA ALA A 126 4.82 -5.08 39.05
C ALA A 126 4.73 -3.57 39.37
N ALA A 127 3.71 -2.88 38.87
CA ALA A 127 3.45 -1.48 39.15
C ALA A 127 3.22 -1.21 40.65
N ALA A 128 2.42 -2.06 41.30
CA ALA A 128 2.13 -1.95 42.73
C ALA A 128 3.38 -2.17 43.59
N LEU A 129 4.21 -3.16 43.26
CA LEU A 129 5.48 -3.43 43.94
C LEU A 129 6.43 -2.23 43.81
N VAL A 130 6.54 -1.65 42.63
CA VAL A 130 7.38 -0.48 42.38
C VAL A 130 6.82 0.74 43.13
N ALA A 131 5.52 1.01 43.07
CA ALA A 131 4.87 2.13 43.75
C ALA A 131 5.05 2.05 45.28
N LEU A 132 4.87 0.87 45.87
CA LEU A 132 5.09 0.63 47.30
C LEU A 132 6.54 0.95 47.73
N SER A 133 7.47 0.75 46.80
CA SER A 133 8.90 0.97 47.00
C SER A 133 9.29 2.46 47.06
N TYR A 134 8.50 3.34 46.42
CA TYR A 134 8.73 4.79 46.36
C TYR A 134 7.97 5.58 47.44
N ILE A 135 7.05 4.97 48.19
CA ILE A 135 6.36 5.64 49.29
C ILE A 135 7.32 5.74 50.50
N PRO A 136 7.76 6.95 50.90
CA PRO A 136 8.83 7.12 51.90
C PRO A 136 8.45 6.66 53.33
N LEU A 137 7.14 6.60 53.65
CA LEU A 137 6.66 5.99 54.90
C LEU A 137 6.62 4.46 54.84
N GLY A 138 6.52 3.89 53.64
CA GLY A 138 6.45 2.46 53.37
C GLY A 138 7.83 1.83 53.40
N PHE A 139 8.78 2.35 52.61
CA PHE A 139 10.06 1.67 52.36
C PHE A 139 10.89 1.35 53.61
N ARG A 140 11.03 2.28 54.58
CA ARG A 140 11.74 2.01 55.83
C ARG A 140 11.03 1.00 56.74
N ARG A 141 9.70 0.93 56.70
CA ARG A 141 8.90 -0.04 57.48
C ARG A 141 8.79 -1.39 56.77
N SER A 142 8.62 -1.41 55.46
CA SER A 142 8.49 -2.63 54.65
C SER A 142 9.84 -3.31 54.45
N ALA A 143 10.94 -2.58 54.23
CA ALA A 143 12.28 -3.17 54.22
C ALA A 143 12.67 -3.73 55.60
N PHE A 144 12.31 -3.04 56.68
CA PHE A 144 12.55 -3.51 58.06
C PHE A 144 11.68 -4.72 58.45
N LEU A 145 10.39 -4.74 58.08
CA LEU A 145 9.51 -5.89 58.30
C LEU A 145 9.91 -7.09 57.43
N PHE A 146 10.27 -6.85 56.17
CA PHE A 146 10.69 -7.89 55.25
C PHE A 146 12.05 -8.49 55.65
N SER A 147 13.01 -7.67 56.10
CA SER A 147 14.28 -8.17 56.65
C SER A 147 14.07 -8.98 57.94
N ARG A 148 13.11 -8.60 58.79
CA ARG A 148 12.76 -9.36 60.00
C ARG A 148 12.03 -10.67 59.72
N ILE A 149 11.12 -10.69 58.75
CA ILE A 149 10.30 -11.87 58.44
C ILE A 149 11.11 -12.91 57.66
N PHE A 150 11.94 -12.46 56.72
CA PHE A 150 12.69 -13.36 55.82
C PHE A 150 14.19 -13.46 56.12
N GLY A 151 14.71 -12.72 57.10
CA GLY A 151 16.13 -12.77 57.49
C GLY A 151 17.10 -12.24 56.43
N VAL A 152 16.61 -11.39 55.52
CA VAL A 152 17.35 -10.93 54.35
C VAL A 152 18.03 -9.58 54.64
N SER A 153 19.30 -9.41 54.24
CA SER A 153 20.08 -8.18 54.47
C SER A 153 19.48 -6.96 53.73
N GLU A 154 19.60 -5.76 54.31
CA GLU A 154 19.08 -4.52 53.72
C GLU A 154 19.65 -4.22 52.32
N GLU A 155 20.90 -4.62 52.05
CA GLU A 155 21.51 -4.50 50.72
C GLU A 155 20.84 -5.40 49.68
N THR A 156 20.42 -6.60 50.08
CA THR A 156 19.73 -7.54 49.17
C THR A 156 18.37 -6.96 48.76
N VAL A 157 17.62 -6.35 49.68
CA VAL A 157 16.32 -5.70 49.39
C VAL A 157 16.46 -4.59 48.34
N GLY A 158 17.54 -3.80 48.38
CA GLY A 158 17.83 -2.78 47.36
C GLY A 158 18.08 -3.37 45.97
N ARG A 159 18.76 -4.52 45.87
CA ARG A 159 18.98 -5.23 44.59
C ARG A 159 17.66 -5.74 43.99
N TRP A 160 16.76 -6.27 44.82
CA TRP A 160 15.42 -6.70 44.39
C TRP A 160 14.56 -5.55 43.88
N GLN A 161 14.57 -4.38 44.53
CA GLN A 161 13.88 -3.20 44.03
C GLN A 161 14.36 -2.79 42.63
N TYR A 162 15.68 -2.74 42.43
CA TYR A 162 16.24 -2.38 41.12
C TYR A 162 15.79 -3.37 40.04
N LEU A 163 15.76 -4.66 40.37
CA LEU A 163 15.25 -5.69 39.47
C LEU A 163 13.76 -5.52 39.15
N PHE A 164 12.91 -5.24 40.14
CA PHE A 164 11.47 -4.97 39.92
C PHE A 164 11.22 -3.72 39.07
N ILE A 165 11.96 -2.63 39.32
CA ILE A 165 11.87 -1.41 38.50
C ILE A 165 12.26 -1.73 37.05
N LYS A 166 13.36 -2.46 36.85
CA LYS A 166 13.83 -2.84 35.52
C LYS A 166 12.81 -3.71 34.78
N ILE A 167 12.20 -4.69 35.46
CA ILE A 167 11.15 -5.54 34.90
C ILE A 167 9.89 -4.71 34.58
N PHE A 168 9.47 -3.82 35.47
CA PHE A 168 8.31 -2.94 35.24
C PHE A 168 8.53 -2.03 34.03
N VAL A 169 9.69 -1.38 33.93
CA VAL A 169 10.03 -0.53 32.79
C VAL A 169 10.05 -1.34 31.50
N LEU A 170 10.62 -2.55 31.53
CA LEU A 170 10.63 -3.45 30.38
C LEU A 170 9.21 -3.81 29.94
N ALA A 171 8.34 -4.21 30.89
CA ALA A 171 6.95 -4.53 30.63
C ALA A 171 6.18 -3.31 30.10
N ALA A 172 6.42 -2.13 30.66
CA ALA A 172 5.81 -0.88 30.17
C ALA A 172 6.23 -0.57 28.73
N ILE A 173 7.52 -0.72 28.40
CA ILE A 173 8.00 -0.55 27.02
C ILE A 173 7.28 -1.52 26.10
N VAL A 174 7.25 -2.82 26.42
CA VAL A 174 6.59 -3.83 25.58
C VAL A 174 5.08 -3.55 25.43
N ARG A 175 4.42 -3.08 26.49
CA ARG A 175 2.99 -2.74 26.51
C ARG A 175 2.62 -1.55 25.63
N PHE A 176 3.44 -0.51 25.65
CA PHE A 176 3.13 0.78 25.03
C PHE A 176 3.86 1.01 23.71
N ILE A 177 4.86 0.21 23.35
CA ILE A 177 5.63 0.41 22.11
C ILE A 177 4.72 0.35 20.88
N VAL A 178 3.83 -0.64 20.77
CA VAL A 178 2.95 -0.77 19.60
C VAL A 178 1.90 0.35 19.55
N PRO A 179 1.10 0.62 20.61
CA PRO A 179 0.13 1.71 20.59
C PRO A 179 0.76 3.08 20.33
N VAL A 180 1.91 3.39 20.93
CA VAL A 180 2.62 4.66 20.70
C VAL A 180 3.07 4.77 19.24
N PHE A 181 3.58 3.68 18.68
CA PHE A 181 4.09 3.67 17.31
C PHE A 181 2.96 3.80 16.28
N LEU A 182 1.83 3.12 16.48
CA LEU A 182 0.64 3.25 15.64
C LEU A 182 0.03 4.65 15.76
N ALA A 183 -0.05 5.21 16.97
CA ALA A 183 -0.52 6.59 17.17
C ALA A 183 0.40 7.61 16.47
N ALA A 184 1.72 7.41 16.52
CA ALA A 184 2.66 8.25 15.79
C ALA A 184 2.48 8.13 14.27
N SER A 185 2.32 6.91 13.75
CA SER A 185 2.04 6.65 12.33
C SER A 185 0.75 7.34 11.87
N PHE A 186 -0.33 7.17 12.63
CA PHE A 186 -1.62 7.81 12.40
C PHE A 186 -1.49 9.34 12.37
N PHE A 187 -0.85 9.92 13.38
CA PHE A 187 -0.69 11.38 13.48
C PHE A 187 0.13 11.95 12.34
N VAL A 188 1.25 11.30 11.96
CA VAL A 188 2.07 11.73 10.83
C VAL A 188 1.30 11.61 9.52
N SER A 189 0.53 10.54 9.35
CA SER A 189 -0.33 10.38 8.17
C SER A 189 -1.36 11.50 8.08
N GLN A 190 -2.04 11.84 9.18
CA GLN A 190 -2.99 12.95 9.24
C GLN A 190 -2.33 14.30 8.95
N LEU A 191 -1.15 14.56 9.49
CA LEU A 191 -0.40 15.80 9.25
C LEU A 191 -0.01 15.94 7.78
N LEU A 192 0.47 14.85 7.16
CA LEU A 192 0.83 14.81 5.73
C LEU A 192 -0.40 14.98 4.83
N LEU A 193 -1.54 14.39 5.19
CA LEU A 193 -2.79 14.51 4.41
C LEU A 193 -3.42 15.91 4.54
N GLN A 194 -3.41 16.50 5.73
CA GLN A 194 -3.99 17.83 5.95
C GLN A 194 -3.24 18.92 5.19
N SER A 195 -1.89 18.84 5.11
CA SER A 195 -1.11 19.78 4.29
C SER A 195 -1.51 19.77 2.81
N SER A 196 -2.03 18.64 2.31
CA SER A 196 -2.42 18.48 0.91
C SER A 196 -3.89 18.81 0.65
N LEU A 197 -4.76 18.72 1.65
CA LEU A 197 -6.18 19.01 1.50
C LEU A 197 -6.50 20.51 1.58
N ASP A 198 -5.79 21.29 2.39
CA ASP A 198 -6.09 22.72 2.56
C ASP A 198 -5.71 23.57 1.33
N SER A 199 -4.71 23.14 0.55
CA SER A 199 -4.36 23.79 -0.72
C SER A 199 -5.35 23.47 -1.85
N ASN A 200 -6.04 22.32 -1.77
CA ASN A 200 -6.93 21.81 -2.84
C ASN A 200 -8.43 22.05 -2.55
N ARG A 201 -8.80 22.44 -1.32
CA ARG A 201 -10.19 22.74 -0.93
C ARG A 201 -10.79 23.94 -1.67
N ALA A 202 -10.00 24.96 -1.98
CA ALA A 202 -10.46 26.11 -2.75
C ALA A 202 -10.86 25.71 -4.18
N GLN A 203 -10.07 24.85 -4.83
CA GLN A 203 -10.36 24.33 -6.17
C GLN A 203 -11.47 23.27 -6.17
N LEU A 204 -11.60 22.45 -5.11
CA LEU A 204 -12.69 21.49 -4.97
C LEU A 204 -14.04 22.16 -4.71
N LEU A 205 -14.09 23.28 -3.99
CA LEU A 205 -15.31 24.06 -3.80
C LEU A 205 -15.74 24.76 -5.11
N GLU A 206 -14.78 25.24 -5.91
CA GLU A 206 -15.05 25.81 -7.25
C GLU A 206 -15.53 24.74 -8.26
N LEU A 207 -15.03 23.50 -8.15
CA LEU A 207 -15.54 22.32 -8.87
C LEU A 207 -16.92 21.84 -8.38
N HIS A 208 -17.23 21.99 -7.08
CA HIS A 208 -18.55 21.64 -6.53
C HIS A 208 -19.62 22.68 -6.91
N GLU A 209 -19.25 23.96 -6.98
CA GLU A 209 -20.14 25.04 -7.41
C GLU A 209 -20.41 24.99 -8.92
N SER A 210 -19.42 24.59 -9.73
CA SER A 210 -19.61 24.32 -11.16
C SER A 210 -20.30 22.98 -11.47
N SER A 211 -20.20 21.96 -10.60
CA SER A 211 -20.90 20.67 -10.79
C SER A 211 -22.35 20.68 -10.28
N SER A 212 -22.71 21.54 -9.33
CA SER A 212 -24.09 21.64 -8.81
C SER A 212 -25.01 22.54 -9.64
N ALA A 213 -24.45 23.37 -10.53
CA ALA A 213 -25.24 24.20 -11.45
C ALA A 213 -25.65 23.48 -12.75
N ASP A 214 -25.04 22.34 -13.11
CA ASP A 214 -25.32 21.61 -14.36
C ASP A 214 -25.83 20.17 -14.15
N ALA A 215 -25.84 19.63 -12.92
CA ALA A 215 -26.34 18.28 -12.60
C ALA A 215 -27.88 18.18 -12.46
N SER A 216 -28.63 19.17 -12.96
CA SER A 216 -30.09 19.14 -13.03
C SER A 216 -30.64 18.84 -14.42
N GLN A 217 -29.79 18.52 -15.41
CA GLN A 217 -30.26 18.07 -16.70
C GLN A 217 -30.65 16.59 -16.62
N GLN A 218 -31.95 16.36 -16.81
CA GLN A 218 -32.63 15.07 -16.80
C GLN A 218 -31.78 13.95 -17.42
N ALA A 219 -31.50 12.92 -16.61
CA ALA A 219 -31.07 11.64 -17.14
C ALA A 219 -32.05 11.21 -18.25
N PRO A 220 -31.56 10.85 -19.46
CA PRO A 220 -32.43 10.41 -20.55
C PRO A 220 -33.28 9.24 -20.06
N SER A 221 -34.59 9.27 -20.34
CA SER A 221 -35.47 8.22 -19.86
C SER A 221 -35.06 6.88 -20.45
N GLU A 222 -35.23 5.79 -19.70
CA GLU A 222 -34.91 4.43 -20.15
C GLU A 222 -35.55 4.09 -21.52
N ALA A 223 -36.73 4.65 -21.79
CA ALA A 223 -37.44 4.52 -23.06
C ALA A 223 -36.76 5.27 -24.23
N GLN A 224 -36.03 6.36 -23.98
CA GLN A 224 -35.23 7.06 -24.99
C GLN A 224 -33.96 6.27 -25.32
N LEU A 225 -33.29 5.72 -24.31
CA LEU A 225 -32.07 4.88 -24.48
C LEU A 225 -32.38 3.58 -25.23
N ALA A 226 -33.52 2.95 -24.96
CA ALA A 226 -33.94 1.76 -25.70
C ALA A 226 -34.22 2.05 -27.19
N ARG A 227 -34.67 3.27 -27.54
CA ARG A 227 -34.89 3.67 -28.93
C ARG A 227 -33.57 3.95 -29.65
N SER A 228 -32.66 4.70 -29.01
CA SER A 228 -31.34 4.98 -29.60
C SER A 228 -30.54 3.69 -29.82
N ARG A 229 -30.61 2.73 -28.89
CA ARG A 229 -30.00 1.39 -29.05
C ARG A 229 -30.49 0.69 -30.31
N LYS A 230 -31.82 0.65 -30.51
CA LYS A 230 -32.42 -0.02 -31.67
C LYS A 230 -32.06 0.66 -32.99
N GLU A 231 -31.94 1.99 -32.99
CA GLU A 231 -31.48 2.75 -34.15
C GLU A 231 -30.00 2.47 -34.47
N ALA A 232 -29.14 2.39 -33.45
CA ALA A 232 -27.74 2.04 -33.63
C ALA A 232 -27.55 0.60 -34.14
N GLU A 233 -28.30 -0.37 -33.61
CA GLU A 233 -28.30 -1.76 -34.09
C GLU A 233 -28.73 -1.87 -35.56
N ALA A 234 -29.73 -1.09 -35.98
CA ALA A 234 -30.17 -1.05 -37.37
C ALA A 234 -29.08 -0.52 -38.30
N ARG A 235 -28.41 0.58 -37.92
CA ARG A 235 -27.29 1.16 -38.68
C ARG A 235 -26.10 0.21 -38.75
N LEU A 236 -25.76 -0.45 -37.65
CA LEU A 236 -24.71 -1.47 -37.63
C LEU A 236 -25.01 -2.59 -38.63
N GLY A 237 -26.26 -3.07 -38.66
CA GLY A 237 -26.71 -4.06 -39.62
C GLY A 237 -26.64 -3.57 -41.08
N ASP A 238 -26.86 -2.28 -41.34
CA ASP A 238 -26.69 -1.69 -42.68
C ASP A 238 -25.21 -1.70 -43.11
N ILE A 239 -24.29 -1.34 -42.21
CA ILE A 239 -22.85 -1.32 -42.48
C ILE A 239 -22.31 -2.74 -42.69
N GLN A 240 -22.76 -3.71 -41.90
CA GLN A 240 -22.40 -5.12 -42.09
C GLN A 240 -22.84 -5.65 -43.45
N ARG A 241 -24.03 -5.25 -43.93
CA ARG A 241 -24.49 -5.57 -45.29
C ARG A 241 -23.61 -4.91 -46.35
N GLU A 242 -23.24 -3.63 -46.18
CA GLU A 242 -22.30 -2.95 -47.07
C GLU A 242 -20.96 -3.69 -47.15
N ARG A 243 -20.37 -4.05 -46.01
CA ARG A 243 -19.13 -4.83 -45.93
C ARG A 243 -19.25 -6.16 -46.68
N SER A 244 -20.33 -6.91 -46.47
CA SER A 244 -20.52 -8.21 -47.14
C SER A 244 -20.57 -8.10 -48.67
N LEU A 245 -21.15 -7.00 -49.19
CA LEU A 245 -21.19 -6.73 -50.63
C LEU A 245 -19.80 -6.36 -51.16
N LEU A 246 -19.00 -5.62 -50.39
CA LEU A 246 -17.61 -5.30 -50.76
C LEU A 246 -16.73 -6.55 -50.78
N GLU A 247 -16.91 -7.46 -49.81
CA GLU A 247 -16.22 -8.75 -49.78
C GLU A 247 -16.57 -9.61 -51.00
N GLU A 248 -17.85 -9.68 -51.37
CA GLU A 248 -18.29 -10.40 -52.58
C GLU A 248 -17.67 -9.81 -53.85
N GLN A 249 -17.61 -8.48 -53.98
CA GLN A 249 -16.94 -7.81 -55.10
C GLN A 249 -15.45 -8.10 -55.14
N ARG A 250 -14.79 -8.12 -53.97
CA ARG A 250 -13.36 -8.40 -53.85
C ARG A 250 -13.06 -9.83 -54.26
N ASP A 251 -13.87 -10.79 -53.82
CA ASP A 251 -13.74 -12.20 -54.19
C ASP A 251 -13.95 -12.42 -55.70
N ALA A 252 -14.90 -11.72 -56.31
CA ALA A 252 -15.11 -11.78 -57.77
C ALA A 252 -13.87 -11.28 -58.54
N VAL A 253 -13.24 -10.17 -58.11
CA VAL A 253 -12.01 -9.65 -58.71
C VAL A 253 -10.84 -10.61 -58.52
N VAL A 254 -10.73 -11.24 -57.35
CA VAL A 254 -9.69 -12.26 -57.10
C VAL A 254 -9.86 -13.45 -58.03
N GLN A 255 -11.08 -13.97 -58.21
CA GLN A 255 -11.35 -15.05 -59.15
C GLN A 255 -11.00 -14.68 -60.61
N GLU A 256 -11.25 -13.43 -61.00
CA GLU A 256 -10.87 -12.91 -62.33
C GLU A 256 -9.34 -12.85 -62.51
N ILE A 257 -8.61 -12.40 -61.50
CA ILE A 257 -7.14 -12.40 -61.48
C ILE A 257 -6.60 -13.82 -61.61
N ASP A 258 -7.17 -14.79 -60.89
CA ASP A 258 -6.71 -16.18 -60.90
C ASP A 258 -6.97 -16.84 -62.26
N ALA A 259 -8.16 -16.62 -62.85
CA ALA A 259 -8.50 -17.10 -64.18
C ALA A 259 -7.57 -16.51 -65.26
N LEU A 260 -7.18 -15.23 -65.13
CA LEU A 260 -6.23 -14.59 -66.03
C LEU A 260 -4.80 -15.09 -65.83
N ASN A 261 -4.38 -15.35 -64.59
CA ASN A 261 -3.07 -15.93 -64.28
C ASN A 261 -2.89 -17.30 -64.94
N GLU A 262 -3.90 -18.17 -64.87
CA GLU A 262 -3.88 -19.49 -65.50
C GLU A 262 -3.79 -19.42 -67.02
N ARG A 263 -4.50 -18.46 -67.65
CA ARG A 263 -4.50 -18.28 -69.11
C ARG A 263 -3.23 -17.62 -69.63
N ALA A 264 -2.64 -16.70 -68.87
CA ALA A 264 -1.50 -15.89 -69.31
C ALA A 264 -0.18 -16.68 -69.31
N GLY A 265 0.05 -17.56 -68.33
CA GLY A 265 1.28 -18.37 -68.24
C GLY A 265 2.57 -17.54 -68.45
N VAL A 266 3.48 -18.02 -69.31
CA VAL A 266 4.75 -17.32 -69.63
C VAL A 266 4.52 -16.05 -70.47
N ARG A 267 3.37 -15.89 -71.14
CA ARG A 267 3.06 -14.70 -71.96
C ARG A 267 2.90 -13.42 -71.13
N ARG A 268 2.76 -13.53 -69.82
CA ARG A 268 2.72 -12.39 -68.88
C ARG A 268 3.99 -11.52 -68.93
N PHE A 269 5.14 -12.10 -69.29
CA PHE A 269 6.43 -11.41 -69.33
C PHE A 269 6.81 -10.87 -70.72
N VAL A 270 5.94 -11.05 -71.72
CA VAL A 270 6.20 -10.63 -73.10
C VAL A 270 5.56 -9.25 -73.34
N PRO A 271 6.33 -8.20 -73.69
CA PRO A 271 5.78 -6.89 -74.02
C PRO A 271 4.91 -6.95 -75.28
N ASP A 272 3.75 -6.30 -75.25
CA ASP A 272 2.80 -6.30 -76.37
C ASP A 272 3.25 -5.29 -77.45
N MET A 273 3.74 -5.79 -78.60
CA MET A 273 4.25 -4.94 -79.69
C MET A 273 3.14 -4.39 -80.61
N LEU A 274 1.91 -4.90 -80.51
CA LEU A 274 0.80 -4.57 -81.43
C LEU A 274 -0.27 -3.64 -80.82
N GLY A 275 0.06 -2.94 -79.73
CA GLY A 275 -0.81 -1.91 -79.13
C GLY A 275 -1.99 -2.45 -78.31
N GLY A 276 -1.99 -3.74 -77.97
CA GLY A 276 -2.88 -4.30 -76.95
C GLY A 276 -2.37 -4.10 -75.52
N MET A 277 -3.23 -4.23 -74.52
CA MET A 277 -2.79 -4.33 -73.13
C MET A 277 -2.17 -5.71 -72.94
N SER A 278 -0.94 -5.76 -72.41
CA SER A 278 -0.35 -7.04 -72.05
C SER A 278 -1.17 -7.70 -70.93
N PRO A 279 -1.27 -9.05 -70.89
CA PRO A 279 -1.95 -9.75 -69.80
C PRO A 279 -1.42 -9.37 -68.41
N GLY A 280 -0.14 -8.96 -68.32
CA GLY A 280 0.46 -8.44 -67.10
C GLY A 280 -0.11 -7.09 -66.65
N ALA A 281 -0.36 -6.16 -67.59
CA ALA A 281 -0.93 -4.85 -67.30
C ALA A 281 -2.41 -4.94 -66.87
N GLU A 282 -3.16 -5.88 -67.44
CA GLU A 282 -4.54 -6.16 -67.05
C GLU A 282 -4.64 -6.76 -65.64
N ILE A 283 -3.76 -7.71 -65.29
CA ILE A 283 -3.70 -8.25 -63.93
C ILE A 283 -3.32 -7.16 -62.91
N GLU A 284 -2.45 -6.22 -63.27
CA GLU A 284 -2.05 -5.15 -62.37
C GLU A 284 -3.20 -4.14 -62.13
N SER A 285 -4.00 -3.84 -63.14
CA SER A 285 -5.18 -2.98 -62.97
C SER A 285 -6.24 -3.63 -62.06
N LEU A 286 -6.45 -4.95 -62.20
CA LEU A 286 -7.34 -5.71 -61.31
C LEU A 286 -6.81 -5.79 -59.88
N ARG A 287 -5.48 -5.94 -59.70
CA ARG A 287 -4.86 -5.87 -58.36
C ARG A 287 -5.08 -4.51 -57.71
N SER A 288 -4.90 -3.42 -58.44
CA SER A 288 -5.21 -2.08 -57.95
C SER A 288 -6.68 -1.94 -57.56
N ARG A 289 -7.61 -2.58 -58.28
CA ARG A 289 -9.04 -2.59 -57.96
C ARG A 289 -9.34 -3.42 -56.71
N ARG A 290 -8.68 -4.57 -56.53
CA ARG A 290 -8.75 -5.36 -55.29
C ARG A 290 -8.25 -4.54 -54.10
N ASP A 291 -7.11 -3.89 -54.22
CA ASP A 291 -6.52 -3.09 -53.13
C ASP A 291 -7.39 -1.89 -52.73
N GLU A 292 -8.16 -1.33 -53.69
CA GLU A 292 -9.19 -0.33 -53.40
C GLU A 292 -10.36 -0.92 -52.62
N LEU A 293 -10.84 -2.11 -52.99
CA LEU A 293 -11.90 -2.80 -52.26
C LEU A 293 -11.46 -3.20 -50.85
N ASP A 294 -10.23 -3.67 -50.68
CA ASP A 294 -9.67 -4.02 -49.36
C ASP A 294 -9.61 -2.79 -48.44
N ARG A 295 -9.19 -1.62 -48.95
CA ARG A 295 -9.23 -0.35 -48.19
C ARG A 295 -10.65 0.03 -47.76
N ARG A 296 -11.65 -0.19 -48.62
CA ARG A 296 -13.06 0.09 -48.28
C ARG A 296 -13.63 -0.90 -47.27
N ILE A 297 -13.18 -2.15 -47.29
CA ILE A 297 -13.55 -3.15 -46.27
C ILE A 297 -12.96 -2.74 -44.92
N GLU A 298 -11.69 -2.34 -44.88
CA GLU A 298 -11.05 -1.85 -43.65
C GLU A 298 -11.74 -0.61 -43.09
N GLU A 299 -12.17 0.33 -43.94
CA GLU A 299 -12.98 1.48 -43.53
C GLU A 299 -14.36 1.06 -42.98
N ALA A 300 -15.01 0.07 -43.60
CA ALA A 300 -16.27 -0.47 -43.12
C ALA A 300 -16.12 -1.20 -41.78
N ASP A 301 -15.03 -1.94 -41.56
CA ASP A 301 -14.70 -2.60 -40.30
C ASP A 301 -14.46 -1.57 -39.19
N GLY A 302 -13.72 -0.50 -39.47
CA GLY A 302 -13.56 0.61 -38.52
C GLY A 302 -14.90 1.27 -38.14
N ARG A 303 -15.84 1.39 -39.08
CA ARG A 303 -17.21 1.88 -38.81
C ARG A 303 -18.03 0.89 -37.97
N ILE A 304 -17.87 -0.42 -38.20
CA ILE A 304 -18.51 -1.48 -37.41
C ILE A 304 -18.04 -1.42 -35.97
N ASP A 305 -16.73 -1.29 -35.74
CA ASP A 305 -16.15 -1.22 -34.40
C ASP A 305 -16.62 0.04 -33.65
N ALA A 306 -16.60 1.20 -34.30
CA ALA A 306 -17.07 2.46 -33.71
C ALA A 306 -18.56 2.39 -33.30
N MET A 307 -19.42 1.80 -34.15
CA MET A 307 -20.84 1.59 -33.81
C MET A 307 -21.02 0.55 -32.70
N GLY A 308 -20.17 -0.47 -32.63
CA GLY A 308 -20.16 -1.45 -31.54
C GLY A 308 -19.84 -0.81 -30.19
N GLU A 309 -18.89 0.12 -30.15
CA GLU A 309 -18.56 0.90 -28.94
C GLU A 309 -19.72 1.81 -28.50
N GLU A 310 -20.41 2.45 -29.45
CA GLU A 310 -21.61 3.27 -29.16
C GLU A 310 -22.72 2.42 -28.51
N ILE A 311 -23.00 1.23 -29.05
CA ILE A 311 -24.01 0.30 -28.49
C ILE A 311 -23.58 -0.15 -27.09
N ALA A 312 -22.30 -0.48 -26.89
CA ALA A 312 -21.78 -0.90 -25.59
C ALA A 312 -21.88 0.21 -24.52
N CYS A 313 -21.71 1.48 -24.91
CA CYS A 313 -21.95 2.63 -24.04
C CYS A 313 -23.43 2.74 -23.64
N ILE A 314 -24.35 2.62 -24.60
CA ILE A 314 -25.80 2.66 -24.33
C ILE A 314 -26.20 1.51 -23.38
N ASP A 315 -25.65 0.31 -23.56
CA ASP A 315 -25.90 -0.84 -22.66
C ASP A 315 -25.44 -0.56 -21.22
N ARG A 316 -24.27 0.07 -21.04
CA ARG A 316 -23.78 0.49 -19.71
C ARG A 316 -24.68 1.55 -19.08
N GLN A 317 -25.18 2.52 -19.87
CA GLN A 317 -26.12 3.53 -19.37
C GLN A 317 -27.46 2.94 -18.93
N ILE A 318 -27.97 1.95 -19.67
CA ILE A 318 -29.18 1.20 -19.26
C ILE A 318 -28.91 0.44 -17.95
N GLY A 319 -27.70 -0.06 -17.75
CA GLY A 319 -27.23 -0.69 -16.51
C GLY A 319 -26.95 0.29 -15.35
N GLY A 320 -27.08 1.61 -15.55
CA GLY A 320 -26.79 2.63 -14.54
C GLY A 320 -25.30 2.95 -14.35
N GLU A 321 -24.45 2.49 -15.28
CA GLU A 321 -23.00 2.73 -15.27
C GLU A 321 -22.61 3.86 -16.24
N SER A 322 -21.52 4.58 -15.93
CA SER A 322 -21.01 5.64 -16.82
C SER A 322 -20.33 5.05 -18.07
N CYS A 323 -20.52 5.65 -19.24
CA CYS A 323 -19.93 5.19 -20.51
C CYS A 323 -18.40 5.25 -20.62
N ALA A 324 -17.70 5.80 -19.63
CA ALA A 324 -16.29 6.12 -19.79
C ALA A 324 -15.42 4.86 -20.01
N SER A 325 -14.96 4.69 -21.25
CA SER A 325 -13.77 3.90 -21.57
C SER A 325 -12.51 4.67 -21.15
N TRP A 326 -11.50 3.97 -20.63
CA TRP A 326 -10.22 4.56 -20.22
C TRP A 326 -9.52 5.32 -21.36
N MET A 327 -9.73 4.90 -22.61
CA MET A 327 -9.09 5.47 -23.80
C MET A 327 -9.68 6.85 -24.22
N GLU A 328 -10.99 7.07 -24.04
CA GLU A 328 -11.66 8.35 -24.39
C GLU A 328 -11.35 9.48 -23.40
N ARG A 329 -10.98 9.12 -22.16
CA ARG A 329 -10.45 10.07 -21.18
C ARG A 329 -9.08 10.64 -21.59
N MET A 330 -8.34 9.95 -22.47
CA MET A 330 -7.01 10.37 -22.91
C MET A 330 -7.04 11.24 -24.18
N THR A 331 -7.97 11.01 -25.10
CA THR A 331 -7.98 11.68 -26.42
C THR A 331 -8.71 13.03 -26.45
N SER A 332 -9.63 13.26 -25.51
CA SER A 332 -10.38 14.54 -25.38
C SER A 332 -9.54 15.72 -24.87
N LEU A 333 -8.29 15.48 -24.43
CA LEU A 333 -7.33 16.51 -24.02
C LEU A 333 -6.62 17.21 -25.19
N GLY A 334 -6.79 16.75 -26.43
CA GLY A 334 -5.89 17.11 -27.53
C GLY A 334 -6.15 18.41 -28.31
N LYS A 335 -7.38 18.98 -28.32
CA LYS A 335 -7.70 20.09 -29.26
C LYS A 335 -8.11 21.43 -28.63
N THR A 336 -8.65 21.44 -27.42
CA THR A 336 -8.81 22.66 -26.58
C THR A 336 -7.66 22.82 -25.57
N GLY A 337 -6.61 22.03 -25.76
CA GLY A 337 -5.51 21.84 -24.83
C GLY A 337 -4.68 23.10 -24.61
N LEU A 338 -4.25 23.84 -25.63
CA LEU A 338 -3.13 24.79 -25.45
C LEU A 338 -3.39 25.93 -24.42
N ASP A 339 -4.60 26.48 -24.35
CA ASP A 339 -4.93 27.50 -23.34
C ASP A 339 -5.27 26.88 -21.98
N ARG A 340 -5.90 25.69 -21.97
CA ARG A 340 -6.14 24.91 -20.74
C ARG A 340 -4.88 24.23 -20.22
N ILE A 341 -3.83 24.05 -21.02
CA ILE A 341 -2.56 23.38 -20.67
C ILE A 341 -1.73 24.29 -19.79
N SER A 342 -1.81 25.61 -19.92
CA SER A 342 -1.15 26.54 -18.99
C SER A 342 -1.81 26.53 -17.60
N ALA A 343 -3.15 26.66 -17.55
CA ALA A 343 -3.93 26.57 -16.31
C ALA A 343 -3.93 25.15 -15.70
N ALA A 344 -3.94 24.11 -16.54
CA ALA A 344 -3.81 22.72 -16.13
C ALA A 344 -2.38 22.33 -15.81
N LEU A 345 -1.33 23.04 -16.27
CA LEU A 345 0.03 22.81 -15.81
C LEU A 345 0.19 23.29 -14.36
N GLU A 346 -0.42 24.42 -14.00
CA GLU A 346 -0.42 24.93 -12.63
C GLU A 346 -1.29 24.05 -11.71
N ALA A 347 -2.48 23.63 -12.18
CA ALA A 347 -3.31 22.67 -11.45
C ALA A 347 -2.69 21.26 -11.40
N ALA A 348 -1.99 20.81 -12.44
CA ALA A 348 -1.29 19.53 -12.47
C ALA A 348 -0.03 19.56 -11.61
N ASN A 349 0.68 20.69 -11.48
CA ASN A 349 1.81 20.80 -10.56
C ASN A 349 1.32 20.66 -9.10
N ASN A 350 0.19 21.29 -8.76
CA ASN A 350 -0.43 21.15 -7.44
C ASN A 350 -1.07 19.76 -7.23
N ALA A 351 -1.66 19.16 -8.27
CA ALA A 351 -2.20 17.81 -8.22
C ALA A 351 -1.10 16.72 -8.20
N LEU A 352 0.03 16.92 -8.86
CA LEU A 352 1.22 16.05 -8.76
C LEU A 352 1.80 16.10 -7.36
N VAL A 353 1.85 17.28 -6.73
CA VAL A 353 2.24 17.41 -5.33
C VAL A 353 1.22 16.72 -4.42
N ALA A 354 -0.08 16.84 -4.67
CA ALA A 354 -1.15 16.17 -3.92
C ALA A 354 -1.10 14.63 -4.06
N VAL A 355 -0.91 14.13 -5.29
CA VAL A 355 -0.75 12.70 -5.58
C VAL A 355 0.53 12.17 -4.96
N ALA A 356 1.64 12.91 -5.06
CA ALA A 356 2.89 12.56 -4.43
C ALA A 356 2.78 12.56 -2.90
N THR A 357 2.06 13.49 -2.29
CA THR A 357 1.86 13.51 -0.82
C THR A 357 0.94 12.39 -0.34
N VAL A 358 -0.11 12.06 -1.09
CA VAL A 358 -0.96 10.89 -0.79
C VAL A 358 -0.15 9.61 -0.93
N LEU A 359 0.64 9.46 -2.00
CA LEU A 359 1.56 8.33 -2.17
C LEU A 359 2.60 8.27 -1.04
N MET A 360 3.17 9.41 -0.65
CA MET A 360 4.13 9.48 0.45
C MET A 360 3.48 9.13 1.78
N ALA A 361 2.23 9.52 2.02
CA ALA A 361 1.51 9.15 3.24
C ALA A 361 1.21 7.65 3.27
N VAL A 362 0.80 7.07 2.13
CA VAL A 362 0.59 5.62 1.99
C VAL A 362 1.91 4.87 2.22
N VAL A 363 3.00 5.29 1.57
CA VAL A 363 4.34 4.69 1.76
C VAL A 363 4.82 4.86 3.20
N ALA A 364 4.57 6.02 3.81
CA ALA A 364 4.94 6.26 5.19
C ALA A 364 4.21 5.31 6.14
N LYS A 365 2.87 5.33 6.12
CA LYS A 365 1.99 4.53 6.99
C LYS A 365 2.21 3.02 6.78
N ASN A 366 2.32 2.58 5.53
CA ASN A 366 2.21 1.16 5.18
C ASN A 366 3.57 0.48 4.96
N ILE A 367 4.65 1.24 4.83
CA ILE A 367 6.00 0.68 4.65
C ILE A 367 6.97 1.26 5.69
N LEU A 368 7.18 2.58 5.69
CA LEU A 368 8.25 3.21 6.48
C LEU A 368 8.06 2.96 7.98
N PHE A 369 6.86 3.23 8.50
CA PHE A 369 6.55 3.05 9.91
C PHE A 369 6.69 1.58 10.33
N PRO A 370 6.03 0.60 9.68
CA PRO A 370 6.23 -0.81 10.01
C PRO A 370 7.70 -1.24 10.04
N LEU A 371 8.51 -0.83 9.04
CA LEU A 371 9.92 -1.19 9.02
C LEU A 371 10.74 -0.49 10.11
N LEU A 372 10.44 0.77 10.41
CA LEU A 372 11.06 1.51 11.51
C LEU A 372 10.75 0.84 12.85
N PHE A 373 9.50 0.41 13.08
CA PHE A 373 9.13 -0.38 14.25
C PHE A 373 9.96 -1.66 14.33
N LEU A 374 10.06 -2.42 13.24
CA LEU A 374 10.81 -3.67 13.21
C LEU A 374 12.28 -3.45 13.57
N ALA A 375 12.90 -2.42 13.00
CA ALA A 375 14.29 -2.07 13.29
C ALA A 375 14.51 -1.69 14.76
N ILE A 376 13.59 -0.92 15.35
CA ILE A 376 13.64 -0.55 16.77
C ILE A 376 13.39 -1.78 17.65
N ALA A 377 12.41 -2.60 17.33
CA ALA A 377 12.06 -3.82 18.08
C ALA A 377 13.25 -4.79 18.14
N VAL A 378 13.96 -4.99 17.02
CA VAL A 378 15.18 -5.82 16.97
C VAL A 378 16.31 -5.23 17.81
N LYS A 379 16.55 -3.91 17.75
CA LYS A 379 17.56 -3.27 18.59
C LYS A 379 17.22 -3.38 20.08
N CYS A 380 15.95 -3.17 20.43
CA CYS A 380 15.46 -3.30 21.79
C CYS A 380 15.61 -4.74 22.29
N SER A 381 15.22 -5.76 21.52
CA SER A 381 15.32 -7.16 21.94
C SER A 381 16.76 -7.59 22.22
N LEU A 382 17.73 -7.13 21.41
CA LEU A 382 19.16 -7.37 21.64
C LEU A 382 19.71 -6.68 22.90
N ALA A 383 19.24 -5.45 23.19
CA ALA A 383 19.62 -4.72 24.39
C ALA A 383 19.04 -5.38 25.65
N ILE A 384 17.78 -5.83 25.57
CA ILE A 384 17.08 -6.56 26.62
C ILE A 384 17.79 -7.89 26.89
N GLY A 385 18.11 -8.67 25.83
CA GLY A 385 18.82 -9.94 25.95
C GLY A 385 20.17 -9.80 26.66
N ARG A 386 20.98 -8.80 26.28
CA ARG A 386 22.25 -8.49 26.97
C ARG A 386 22.05 -8.13 28.44
N SER A 387 21.02 -7.34 28.73
CA SER A 387 20.65 -6.98 30.10
C SER A 387 20.24 -8.18 30.94
N VAL A 388 19.45 -9.11 30.40
CA VAL A 388 19.01 -10.33 31.10
C VAL A 388 20.18 -11.27 31.36
N LEU A 389 21.06 -11.46 30.37
CA LEU A 389 22.29 -12.27 30.51
C LEU A 389 23.20 -11.73 31.62
N SER A 390 23.39 -10.40 31.70
CA SER A 390 24.20 -9.79 32.76
C SER A 390 23.63 -10.02 34.17
N ILE A 391 22.30 -10.02 34.30
CA ILE A 391 21.62 -10.29 35.58
C ILE A 391 21.78 -11.76 35.95
N GLY A 392 21.60 -12.68 34.99
CA GLY A 392 21.76 -14.12 35.23
C GLY A 392 23.18 -14.49 35.67
N GLN A 393 24.19 -13.84 35.10
CA GLN A 393 25.58 -14.02 35.52
C GLN A 393 25.84 -13.49 36.93
N GLY A 394 25.29 -12.31 37.27
CA GLY A 394 25.42 -11.73 38.61
C GLY A 394 24.76 -12.60 39.70
N VAL A 395 23.53 -13.06 39.45
CA VAL A 395 22.80 -13.94 40.39
C VAL A 395 23.56 -15.26 40.59
N ARG A 396 24.12 -15.84 39.52
CA ARG A 396 24.90 -17.08 39.63
C ARG A 396 26.17 -16.89 40.47
N GLN A 397 26.90 -15.80 40.26
CA GLN A 397 28.07 -15.46 41.09
C GLN A 397 27.71 -15.27 42.57
N ASP A 398 26.59 -14.63 42.87
CA ASP A 398 26.14 -14.43 44.24
C ASP A 398 25.76 -15.76 44.93
N VAL A 399 25.09 -16.67 44.20
CA VAL A 399 24.74 -18.00 44.71
C VAL A 399 26.00 -18.84 44.98
N ASP A 400 26.99 -18.77 44.10
CA ASP A 400 28.26 -19.48 44.27
C ASP A 400 29.05 -18.94 45.48
N LEU A 401 29.00 -17.63 45.72
CA LEU A 401 29.59 -16.97 46.89
C LEU A 401 28.92 -17.43 48.20
N LEU A 402 27.59 -17.43 48.24
CA LEU A 402 26.83 -17.89 49.41
C LEU A 402 27.04 -19.38 49.68
N ALA A 403 27.13 -20.20 48.63
CA ALA A 403 27.43 -21.63 48.76
C ALA A 403 28.87 -21.90 49.25
N ALA A 404 29.82 -21.01 48.92
CA ALA A 404 31.19 -21.08 49.42
C ALA A 404 31.28 -20.65 50.90
N GLU A 405 30.53 -19.62 51.29
CA GLU A 405 30.49 -19.13 52.66
C GLU A 405 29.79 -20.13 53.61
N ALA A 406 28.69 -20.74 53.18
CA ALA A 406 28.03 -21.81 53.91
C ALA A 406 28.94 -23.03 54.15
N ARG A 407 29.76 -23.41 53.16
CA ARG A 407 30.76 -24.48 53.32
C ARG A 407 31.83 -24.15 54.36
N ARG A 408 32.35 -22.92 54.36
CA ARG A 408 33.32 -22.47 55.38
C ARG A 408 32.76 -22.48 56.79
N ILE A 409 31.48 -22.18 56.96
CA ILE A 409 30.81 -22.21 58.27
C ILE A 409 30.63 -23.66 58.74
N GLY A 410 30.24 -24.58 57.85
CA GLY A 410 30.14 -26.01 58.17
C GLY A 410 31.48 -26.62 58.62
N GLU A 411 32.56 -26.36 57.89
CA GLU A 411 33.90 -26.85 58.24
C GLU A 411 34.41 -26.31 59.58
N ARG A 412 34.06 -25.06 59.94
CA ARG A 412 34.39 -24.48 61.26
C ARG A 412 33.58 -25.10 62.40
N SER A 413 32.37 -25.59 62.13
CA SER A 413 31.52 -26.23 63.15
C SER A 413 31.88 -27.69 63.42
N GLU A 414 32.56 -28.37 62.50
CA GLU A 414 33.09 -29.73 62.73
C GLU A 414 34.44 -29.75 63.46
N GLN A 415 35.15 -28.62 63.46
CA GLN A 415 36.45 -28.46 64.13
C GLN A 415 36.37 -27.91 65.56
N ALA A 416 35.19 -27.45 65.98
CA ALA A 416 34.88 -26.96 67.33
C ALA A 416 34.03 -27.98 68.08
#